data_AF-A0A917E388-F1
#
_entry.id   AF-A0A917E388-F1
#
_cell.length_a   1.000
_cell.length_b   1.000
_cell.length_c   1.000
_cell.angle_alpha   90.00
_cell.angle_beta   90.00
_cell.angle_gamma   90.00
#
_symmetry.space_group_name_H-M   'P 1'
#
loop_
_entity.id
_entity.type
_entity.pdbx_description
1 polymer ?
#
loop_
_entity_poly.entity_id
_entity_poly.type
_entity_poly.pdbx_seq_one_letter_code
_entity_poly.pdbx_strand_id
1 'polypeptide(L)'
;MKKTFDMLKKRGRLNIRTDMPLVLLVVMAAIAIPRVVVENMQPLSLESSLYKVLSIGPFIVYLAVALLRKNKRPLYDFIVLGMLIGLFVAITHQITMEISEFKGKWNDFFSPVLEVIVIRFVIFIRMLATHFVIGIVFGLIASAVCWIRERGTKNPPEDSSSSSALLQRLAPALGLLFLAPWVGEFLLGVSPLRNILGFPLILPLYGGGALLVRELTRRTGRGWPTLFLLAAAYGVIEAGLIDQSLFNPAFLGLESQKVTPIPALGISAYNAMAFVMGHVIWSIGVPIAIVEMLTPARMTAPWLGKVGLSVTGGLYLVGCAIVFNFIYADEKFLASPGQLIGAAAVSLMFIAIAFSLRKKKDPAVPSAHPVPKPWPLGAGAFVVASLFFMKPESWAGVIIGILILCIVSPLVAHWSRQQGWSLRHQFALVAGALLTYAWGGFVMTTMLWPDDILAWIGNVLFSLIAIVLLIVTSKRIPETP
;
A
#
# COMPACT_ATOMS: atom_id res chain seq x y z
N MET A 1 -7.26 -45.27 11.87
CA MET A 1 -6.27 -44.19 11.64
C MET A 1 -5.22 -44.51 10.58
N LYS A 2 -4.48 -45.63 10.66
CA LYS A 2 -3.40 -45.97 9.69
C LYS A 2 -3.88 -46.04 8.23
N LYS A 3 -5.02 -46.70 7.96
CA LYS A 3 -5.66 -46.75 6.62
C LYS A 3 -6.06 -45.37 6.09
N THR A 4 -6.55 -44.46 6.94
CA THR A 4 -6.96 -43.10 6.55
C THR A 4 -5.74 -42.24 6.20
N PHE A 5 -4.65 -42.42 6.96
CA PHE A 5 -3.37 -41.74 6.72
C PHE A 5 -2.69 -42.22 5.43
N ASP A 6 -2.72 -43.53 5.17
CA ASP A 6 -2.20 -44.12 3.93
C ASP A 6 -3.03 -43.74 2.70
N MET A 7 -4.35 -43.54 2.86
CA MET A 7 -5.25 -43.11 1.80
C MET A 7 -5.06 -41.64 1.42
N LEU A 8 -4.69 -40.77 2.37
CA LEU A 8 -4.31 -39.37 2.11
C LEU A 8 -2.95 -39.29 1.40
N LYS A 9 -1.99 -40.16 1.75
CA LYS A 9 -0.67 -40.25 1.10
C LYS A 9 -0.76 -40.74 -0.35
N LYS A 10 -1.70 -41.65 -0.66
CA LYS A 10 -1.91 -42.22 -2.02
C LYS A 10 -2.58 -41.27 -3.01
N ARG A 11 -3.19 -40.16 -2.55
CA ARG A 11 -3.97 -39.24 -3.41
C ARG A 11 -3.20 -38.06 -4.01
N GLY A 12 -1.89 -37.95 -3.80
CA GLY A 12 -1.06 -36.93 -4.46
C GLY A 12 -1.54 -35.48 -4.28
N ARG A 13 -2.36 -35.19 -3.25
CA ARG A 13 -2.86 -33.85 -2.97
C ARG A 13 -2.03 -33.24 -1.84
N LEU A 14 -1.29 -32.19 -2.22
CA LEU A 14 -0.40 -31.37 -1.40
C LEU A 14 0.89 -32.06 -0.95
N ASN A 15 1.80 -32.30 -1.90
CA ASN A 15 3.21 -32.45 -1.58
C ASN A 15 3.72 -31.07 -1.08
N ILE A 16 3.59 -30.81 0.22
CA ILE A 16 4.20 -29.67 0.93
C ILE A 16 5.70 -29.94 0.94
N ARG A 17 6.36 -29.70 -0.18
CA ARG A 17 7.81 -29.79 -0.32
C ARG A 17 8.30 -28.43 -0.80
N THR A 18 8.93 -27.71 0.12
CA THR A 18 9.75 -26.53 -0.19
C THR A 18 11.00 -26.98 -0.94
N ASP A 19 11.54 -26.13 -1.82
CA ASP A 19 12.86 -26.38 -2.43
C ASP A 19 14.01 -26.00 -1.47
N MET A 20 13.70 -25.33 -0.36
CA MET A 20 14.64 -25.08 0.73
C MET A 20 14.80 -26.32 1.63
N PRO A 21 16.04 -26.78 1.90
CA PRO A 21 16.32 -27.81 2.90
C PRO A 21 15.77 -27.42 4.27
N LEU A 22 15.23 -28.41 4.99
CA LEU A 22 14.66 -28.20 6.32
C LEU A 22 15.67 -27.53 7.28
N VAL A 23 16.95 -27.95 7.22
CA VAL A 23 18.02 -27.37 8.04
C VAL A 23 18.17 -25.87 7.77
N LEU A 24 18.13 -25.46 6.50
CA LEU A 24 18.22 -24.05 6.14
C LEU A 24 17.03 -23.26 6.67
N LEU A 25 15.81 -23.78 6.53
CA LEU A 25 14.60 -23.15 7.05
C LEU A 25 14.67 -22.96 8.57
N VAL A 26 15.09 -23.99 9.31
CA VAL A 26 15.19 -23.95 10.77
C VAL A 26 16.28 -23.00 11.24
N VAL A 27 17.47 -23.03 10.61
CA VAL A 27 18.55 -22.09 10.93
C VAL A 27 18.12 -20.66 10.69
N MET A 28 17.52 -20.38 9.53
CA MET A 28 16.99 -19.05 9.20
C MET A 28 15.85 -18.62 10.13
N ALA A 29 15.03 -19.53 10.65
CA ALA A 29 14.04 -19.18 11.67
C ALA A 29 14.68 -18.89 13.03
N ALA A 30 15.70 -19.66 13.41
CA ALA A 30 16.37 -19.56 14.70
C ALA A 30 17.17 -18.26 14.87
N ILE A 31 17.75 -17.69 13.80
CA ILE A 31 18.50 -16.42 13.91
C ILE A 31 17.65 -15.24 14.38
N ALA A 32 16.31 -15.33 14.31
CA ALA A 32 15.40 -14.31 14.81
C ALA A 32 15.15 -14.39 16.33
N ILE A 33 15.44 -15.53 16.99
CA ILE A 33 15.21 -15.74 18.43
C ILE A 33 15.98 -14.75 19.31
N PRO A 34 17.30 -14.54 19.12
CA PRO A 34 18.09 -13.72 20.05
C PRO A 34 17.56 -12.29 20.17
N ARG A 35 17.07 -11.70 19.07
CA ARG A 35 16.43 -10.38 19.09
C ARG A 35 15.25 -10.34 20.07
N VAL A 36 14.36 -11.32 19.99
CA VAL A 36 13.14 -11.38 20.81
C VAL A 36 13.47 -11.57 22.30
N VAL A 37 14.49 -12.37 22.59
CA VAL A 37 14.98 -12.55 23.97
C VAL A 37 15.49 -11.23 24.52
N VAL A 38 16.32 -10.52 23.74
CA VAL A 38 16.85 -9.21 24.17
C VAL A 38 15.74 -8.17 24.32
N GLU A 39 14.76 -8.15 23.42
CA GLU A 39 13.62 -7.22 23.45
C GLU A 39 12.74 -7.41 24.71
N ASN A 40 12.41 -8.65 25.06
CA ASN A 40 11.50 -8.96 26.16
C ASN A 40 12.17 -8.94 27.54
N MET A 41 13.38 -9.49 27.65
CA MET A 41 14.08 -9.62 28.95
C MET A 41 15.01 -8.44 29.25
N GLN A 42 15.26 -7.58 28.26
CA GLN A 42 16.17 -6.43 28.35
C GLN A 42 17.56 -6.71 29.00
N PRO A 43 18.24 -7.84 28.69
CA PRO A 43 19.60 -8.10 29.18
C PRO A 43 20.65 -7.15 28.57
N LEU A 44 20.29 -6.43 27.50
CA LEU A 44 21.09 -5.42 26.83
C LEU A 44 20.22 -4.18 26.60
N SER A 45 20.85 -3.01 26.58
CA SER A 45 20.17 -1.78 26.16
C SER A 45 19.64 -1.92 24.73
N LEU A 46 18.39 -1.50 24.51
CA LEU A 46 17.75 -1.43 23.19
C LEU A 46 18.41 -0.39 22.28
N GLU A 47 19.24 0.50 22.82
CA GLU A 47 20.04 1.44 22.02
C GLU A 47 21.37 0.84 21.54
N SER A 48 21.78 -0.30 22.10
CA SER A 48 23.08 -0.92 21.81
C SER A 48 23.21 -1.31 20.34
N SER A 49 24.42 -1.14 19.78
CA SER A 49 24.74 -1.60 18.43
C SER A 49 24.48 -3.10 18.24
N LEU A 50 24.67 -3.90 19.30
CA LEU A 50 24.42 -5.34 19.27
C LEU A 50 22.93 -5.65 19.07
N TYR A 51 22.02 -4.98 19.80
CA TYR A 51 20.58 -5.14 19.59
C TYR A 51 20.15 -4.74 18.17
N LYS A 52 20.73 -3.65 17.63
CA LYS A 52 20.48 -3.23 16.24
C LYS A 52 20.94 -4.30 15.24
N VAL A 53 22.12 -4.89 15.43
CA VAL A 53 22.63 -6.00 14.60
C VAL A 53 21.72 -7.22 14.69
N LEU A 54 21.26 -7.59 15.89
CA LEU A 54 20.32 -8.71 16.08
C LEU A 54 18.96 -8.45 15.43
N SER A 55 18.51 -7.19 15.40
CA SER A 55 17.25 -6.79 14.79
C SER A 55 17.30 -6.79 13.26
N ILE A 56 18.42 -6.36 12.66
CA ILE A 56 18.56 -6.19 11.21
C ILE A 56 19.18 -7.43 10.53
N GLY A 57 20.10 -8.11 11.22
CA GLY A 57 20.87 -9.25 10.72
C GLY A 57 20.03 -10.34 10.06
N PRO A 58 18.93 -10.83 10.68
CA PRO A 58 18.06 -11.81 10.07
C PRO A 58 17.55 -11.41 8.68
N PHE A 59 17.13 -10.15 8.52
CA PHE A 59 16.61 -9.64 7.25
C PHE A 59 17.68 -9.54 6.17
N ILE A 60 18.92 -9.19 6.53
CA ILE A 60 20.06 -9.19 5.60
C ILE A 60 20.32 -10.62 5.08
N VAL A 61 20.32 -11.60 5.98
CA VAL A 61 20.49 -13.02 5.60
C VAL A 61 19.36 -13.47 4.68
N TYR A 62 18.11 -13.07 4.96
CA TYR A 62 16.97 -13.42 4.13
C TYR A 62 17.05 -12.81 2.73
N LEU A 63 17.46 -11.53 2.65
CA LEU A 63 17.70 -10.85 1.38
C LEU A 63 18.79 -11.55 0.59
N ALA A 64 19.92 -11.89 1.22
CA ALA A 64 21.01 -12.60 0.56
C ALA A 64 20.54 -13.95 -0.01
N VAL A 65 19.76 -14.72 0.76
CA VAL A 65 19.18 -15.99 0.27
C VAL A 65 18.21 -15.74 -0.89
N ALA A 66 17.37 -14.70 -0.81
CA ALA A 66 16.41 -14.37 -1.87
C ALA A 66 17.09 -13.97 -3.18
N LEU A 67 18.22 -13.26 -3.10
CA LEU A 67 18.99 -12.82 -4.26
C LEU A 67 19.87 -13.93 -4.83
N LEU A 68 20.49 -14.76 -4.00
CA LEU A 68 21.51 -15.70 -4.44
C LEU A 68 20.95 -17.08 -4.78
N ARG A 69 19.99 -17.58 -4.00
CA ARG A 69 19.50 -18.96 -4.12
C ARG A 69 18.62 -19.13 -5.35
N LYS A 70 18.83 -20.23 -6.08
CA LYS A 70 17.91 -20.67 -7.14
C LYS A 70 16.85 -21.57 -6.54
N ASN A 71 15.61 -21.08 -6.47
CA ASN A 71 14.44 -21.85 -6.06
C ASN A 71 13.53 -22.06 -7.26
N LYS A 72 12.88 -23.22 -7.38
CA LYS A 72 11.89 -23.44 -8.44
C LYS A 72 10.56 -22.76 -8.08
N ARG A 73 10.26 -22.65 -6.78
CA ARG A 73 9.06 -22.02 -6.24
C ARG A 73 9.40 -20.92 -5.22
N PRO A 74 10.12 -19.86 -5.64
CA PRO A 74 10.65 -18.84 -4.74
C PRO A 74 9.58 -18.22 -3.83
N LEU A 75 8.43 -17.81 -4.36
CA LEU A 75 7.35 -17.23 -3.54
C LEU A 75 6.87 -18.18 -2.44
N TYR A 76 6.64 -19.45 -2.78
CA TYR A 76 6.14 -20.44 -1.82
C TYR A 76 7.17 -20.74 -0.72
N ASP A 77 8.44 -20.93 -1.11
CA ASP A 77 9.52 -21.23 -0.15
C ASP A 77 9.67 -20.13 0.90
N PHE A 78 9.62 -18.86 0.47
CA PHE A 78 9.74 -17.73 1.38
C PHE A 78 8.48 -17.49 2.22
N ILE A 79 7.29 -17.85 1.74
CA ILE A 79 6.07 -17.86 2.57
C ILE A 79 6.21 -18.90 3.69
N VAL A 80 6.67 -20.11 3.37
CA VAL A 80 6.88 -21.17 4.38
C VAL A 80 7.94 -20.74 5.39
N LEU A 81 9.06 -20.17 4.91
CA LEU A 81 10.09 -19.62 5.77
C LEU A 81 9.53 -18.52 6.70
N GLY A 82 8.77 -17.56 6.15
CA GLY A 82 8.13 -16.48 6.91
C GLY A 82 7.22 -17.02 8.01
N MET A 83 6.37 -18.00 7.70
CA MET A 83 5.51 -18.64 8.70
C MET A 83 6.31 -19.35 9.80
N LEU A 84 7.41 -20.02 9.44
CA LEU A 84 8.27 -20.71 10.41
C LEU A 84 8.99 -19.72 11.34
N ILE A 85 9.51 -18.62 10.79
CA ILE A 85 10.09 -17.52 11.59
C ILE A 85 9.02 -16.94 12.52
N GLY A 86 7.83 -16.65 11.99
CA GLY A 86 6.71 -16.14 12.77
C GLY A 86 6.37 -17.04 13.95
N LEU A 87 6.39 -18.36 13.74
CA LEU A 87 6.17 -19.33 14.80
C LEU A 87 7.28 -19.29 15.86
N PHE A 88 8.55 -19.25 15.44
CA PHE A 88 9.70 -19.17 16.35
C PHE A 88 9.67 -17.88 17.19
N VAL A 89 9.42 -16.75 16.55
CA VAL A 89 9.30 -15.44 17.20
C VAL A 89 8.10 -15.41 18.15
N ALA A 90 6.94 -15.90 17.71
CA ALA A 90 5.73 -15.94 18.53
C ALA A 90 5.92 -16.81 19.78
N ILE A 91 6.47 -18.02 19.62
CA ILE A 91 6.76 -18.91 20.76
C ILE A 91 7.77 -18.25 21.71
N THR A 92 8.82 -17.64 21.17
CA THR A 92 9.82 -16.96 22.00
C THR A 92 9.18 -15.84 22.82
N HIS A 93 8.34 -14.99 22.21
CA HIS A 93 7.59 -13.99 22.97
C HIS A 93 6.70 -14.62 24.04
N GLN A 94 6.00 -15.72 23.76
CA GLN A 94 5.17 -16.37 24.78
C GLN A 94 5.98 -16.84 25.99
N ILE A 95 7.20 -17.33 25.77
CA ILE A 95 8.09 -17.81 26.83
C ILE A 95 8.72 -16.65 27.61
N THR A 96 9.17 -15.61 26.92
CA THR A 96 10.01 -14.56 27.53
C THR A 96 9.23 -13.32 27.98
N MET A 97 7.98 -13.16 27.58
CA MET A 97 7.17 -11.98 27.90
C MET A 97 6.64 -12.05 29.33
N GLU A 98 7.00 -11.04 30.12
CA GLU A 98 6.28 -10.67 31.34
C GLU A 98 5.13 -9.72 30.96
N ILE A 99 3.91 -10.06 31.35
CA ILE A 99 2.77 -9.15 31.24
C ILE A 99 2.60 -8.57 32.64
N SER A 100 3.18 -7.39 32.87
CA SER A 100 2.82 -6.58 34.04
C SER A 100 1.35 -6.15 33.90
N GLU A 101 0.64 -6.05 35.04
CA GLU A 101 -0.77 -5.67 35.09
C GLU A 101 -1.04 -4.45 34.19
N PHE A 102 -1.78 -4.69 33.11
CA PHE A 102 -2.14 -3.64 32.18
C PHE A 102 -3.16 -2.74 32.88
N LYS A 103 -2.78 -1.50 33.23
CA LYS A 103 -3.73 -0.48 33.68
C LYS A 103 -4.50 0.08 32.46
N GLY A 104 -5.33 -0.75 31.85
CA GLY A 104 -6.12 -0.41 30.65
C GLY A 104 -7.63 -0.38 30.91
N LYS A 105 -8.37 0.29 30.02
CA LYS A 105 -9.85 0.36 29.99
C LYS A 105 -10.57 -0.99 29.75
N TRP A 106 -9.83 -2.10 29.66
CA TRP A 106 -10.39 -3.44 29.44
C TRP A 106 -10.82 -4.14 30.73
N ASN A 107 -10.45 -3.59 31.90
CA ASN A 107 -10.85 -4.09 33.21
C ASN A 107 -12.39 -4.15 33.39
N ASP A 108 -13.13 -3.34 32.64
CA ASP A 108 -14.59 -3.32 32.69
C ASP A 108 -15.23 -4.47 31.88
N PHE A 109 -14.48 -5.13 30.98
CA PHE A 109 -14.99 -6.15 30.06
C PHE A 109 -14.46 -7.57 30.34
N PHE A 110 -13.24 -7.70 30.87
CA PHE A 110 -12.60 -8.99 31.06
C PHE A 110 -12.02 -9.15 32.47
N SER A 111 -12.08 -10.36 33.02
CA SER A 111 -11.28 -10.72 34.19
C SER A 111 -9.77 -10.59 33.85
N PRO A 112 -8.89 -10.27 34.81
CA PRO A 112 -7.45 -10.13 34.56
C PRO A 112 -6.82 -11.34 33.86
N VAL A 113 -7.28 -12.56 34.18
CA VAL A 113 -6.83 -13.80 33.53
C VAL A 113 -7.19 -13.83 32.04
N LEU A 114 -8.42 -13.46 31.71
CA LEU A 114 -8.90 -13.46 30.32
C LEU A 114 -8.23 -12.36 29.50
N GLU A 115 -7.95 -11.20 30.10
CA GLU A 115 -7.18 -10.12 29.46
C GLU A 115 -5.77 -10.60 29.07
N VAL A 116 -5.05 -11.24 29.99
CA VAL A 116 -3.72 -11.82 29.73
C VAL A 116 -3.77 -12.84 28.58
N ILE A 117 -4.77 -13.73 28.56
CA ILE A 117 -4.95 -14.73 27.51
C ILE A 117 -5.19 -14.04 26.15
N VAL A 118 -6.08 -13.05 26.10
CA VAL A 118 -6.41 -12.32 24.88
C VAL A 118 -5.17 -11.57 24.36
N ILE A 119 -4.43 -10.87 25.22
CA ILE A 119 -3.20 -10.15 24.84
C ILE A 119 -2.16 -11.13 24.27
N ARG A 120 -1.90 -12.24 24.96
CA ARG A 120 -0.97 -13.28 24.49
C ARG A 120 -1.38 -13.81 23.13
N PHE A 121 -2.66 -14.08 22.93
CA PHE A 121 -3.20 -14.55 21.67
C PHE A 121 -3.04 -13.51 20.55
N VAL A 122 -3.38 -12.25 20.80
CA VAL A 122 -3.23 -11.16 19.83
C VAL A 122 -1.77 -10.98 19.42
N ILE A 123 -0.83 -10.99 20.38
CA ILE A 123 0.61 -10.90 20.10
C ILE A 123 1.05 -12.10 19.27
N PHE A 124 0.63 -13.31 19.60
CA PHE A 124 0.95 -14.52 18.84
C PHE A 124 0.50 -14.42 17.38
N ILE A 125 -0.76 -14.04 17.16
CA ILE A 125 -1.33 -13.87 15.81
C ILE A 125 -0.62 -12.74 15.05
N ARG A 126 -0.32 -11.62 15.71
CA ARG A 126 0.44 -10.52 15.12
C ARG A 126 1.82 -10.98 14.64
N MET A 127 2.56 -11.74 15.46
CA MET A 127 3.88 -12.24 15.07
C MET A 127 3.81 -13.16 13.85
N LEU A 128 2.81 -14.03 13.78
CA LEU A 128 2.58 -14.85 12.58
C LEU A 128 2.27 -13.99 11.35
N ALA A 129 1.36 -13.03 11.46
CA ALA A 129 0.94 -12.19 10.34
C ALA A 129 2.08 -11.30 9.83
N THR A 130 2.85 -10.67 10.72
CA THR A 130 4.01 -9.85 10.35
C THR A 130 5.03 -10.66 9.57
N HIS A 131 5.37 -11.86 10.04
CA HIS A 131 6.39 -12.69 9.38
C HIS A 131 5.88 -13.39 8.12
N PHE A 132 4.56 -13.65 8.02
CA PHE A 132 3.93 -14.05 6.77
C PHE A 132 4.12 -12.98 5.68
N VAL A 133 3.86 -11.70 6.01
CA VAL A 133 4.08 -10.59 5.07
C VAL A 133 5.54 -10.47 4.69
N ILE A 134 6.46 -10.53 5.66
CA ILE A 134 7.92 -10.56 5.38
C ILE A 134 8.26 -11.69 4.39
N GLY A 135 7.69 -12.89 4.60
CA GLY A 135 7.85 -14.02 3.69
C GLY A 135 7.34 -13.74 2.27
N ILE A 136 6.18 -13.10 2.13
CA ILE A 136 5.67 -12.66 0.82
C ILE A 136 6.66 -11.69 0.15
N VAL A 137 7.19 -10.70 0.88
CA VAL A 137 8.13 -9.71 0.32
C VAL A 137 9.37 -10.36 -0.24
N PHE A 138 10.07 -11.16 0.57
CA PHE A 138 11.28 -11.85 0.10
C PHE A 138 10.96 -12.87 -0.99
N GLY A 139 9.80 -13.51 -0.95
CA GLY A 139 9.32 -14.39 -2.00
C GLY A 139 9.08 -13.67 -3.33
N LEU A 140 8.53 -12.46 -3.32
CA LEU A 140 8.36 -11.62 -4.50
C LEU A 140 9.71 -11.16 -5.06
N ILE A 141 10.65 -10.75 -4.19
CA ILE A 141 12.02 -10.40 -4.59
C ILE A 141 12.71 -11.60 -5.25
N ALA A 142 12.70 -12.76 -4.60
CA ALA A 142 13.29 -13.99 -5.13
C ALA A 142 12.64 -14.42 -6.45
N SER A 143 11.33 -14.26 -6.58
CA SER A 143 10.60 -14.55 -7.83
C SER A 143 11.00 -13.60 -8.94
N ALA A 144 11.16 -12.30 -8.65
CA ALA A 144 11.61 -11.32 -9.61
C ALA A 144 13.04 -11.62 -10.09
N VAL A 145 13.95 -11.97 -9.17
CA VAL A 145 15.33 -12.38 -9.50
C VAL A 145 15.34 -13.65 -10.34
N CYS A 146 14.58 -14.67 -9.96
CA CYS A 146 14.48 -15.93 -10.71
C CYS A 146 14.00 -15.66 -12.14
N TRP A 147 12.94 -14.88 -12.27
CA TRP A 147 12.38 -14.52 -13.57
C TRP A 147 13.32 -13.64 -14.42
N ILE A 148 14.12 -12.76 -13.80
CA ILE A 148 15.18 -12.02 -14.52
C ILE A 148 16.23 -12.99 -15.08
N ARG A 149 16.61 -14.01 -14.31
CA ARG A 149 17.59 -15.02 -14.73
C ARG A 149 17.05 -15.96 -15.82
N GLU A 150 15.77 -16.26 -15.80
CA GLU A 150 15.12 -17.23 -16.70
C GLU A 150 14.63 -16.63 -18.03
N ARG A 151 14.70 -15.30 -18.20
CA ARG A 151 14.25 -14.58 -19.40
C ARG A 151 14.95 -14.96 -20.72
N GLY A 152 15.93 -15.87 -20.69
CA GLY A 152 16.55 -16.48 -21.86
C GLY A 152 15.88 -17.76 -22.36
N THR A 153 14.92 -18.35 -21.62
CA THR A 153 14.38 -19.67 -21.97
C THR A 153 12.88 -19.80 -21.62
N LYS A 154 12.05 -19.85 -22.68
CA LYS A 154 10.72 -20.48 -22.81
C LYS A 154 9.45 -19.61 -22.80
N ASN A 155 8.58 -20.04 -23.73
CA ASN A 155 7.20 -19.64 -23.96
C ASN A 155 6.27 -20.08 -22.81
N PRO A 156 5.14 -19.37 -22.58
CA PRO A 156 4.20 -19.68 -21.51
C PRO A 156 3.42 -20.97 -21.78
N PRO A 157 3.03 -21.73 -20.73
CA PRO A 157 2.24 -22.94 -20.89
C PRO A 157 0.75 -22.62 -21.14
N GLU A 158 0.17 -23.33 -22.10
CA GLU A 158 -1.28 -23.43 -22.31
C GLU A 158 -1.85 -24.52 -21.41
N ASP A 159 -2.61 -24.12 -20.39
CA ASP A 159 -3.89 -24.76 -20.04
C ASP A 159 -4.53 -24.02 -18.86
N SER A 160 -5.82 -23.69 -18.97
CA SER A 160 -6.53 -22.93 -17.93
C SER A 160 -7.95 -23.45 -17.73
N SER A 161 -8.15 -24.12 -16.59
CA SER A 161 -9.45 -24.57 -16.04
C SER A 161 -10.46 -23.42 -15.79
N SER A 162 -11.74 -23.72 -15.58
CA SER A 162 -12.79 -22.71 -15.34
C SER A 162 -12.53 -21.80 -14.12
N SER A 163 -11.88 -22.30 -13.07
CA SER A 163 -11.50 -21.51 -11.89
C SER A 163 -10.39 -20.48 -12.18
N SER A 164 -9.46 -20.77 -13.11
CA SER A 164 -8.46 -19.79 -13.52
C SER A 164 -9.06 -18.66 -14.34
N ALA A 165 -10.16 -18.89 -15.08
CA ALA A 165 -10.84 -17.84 -15.83
C ALA A 165 -11.50 -16.78 -14.92
N LEU A 166 -12.15 -17.20 -13.82
CA LEU A 166 -12.73 -16.27 -12.85
C LEU A 166 -11.66 -15.46 -12.10
N LEU A 167 -10.60 -16.12 -11.64
CA LEU A 167 -9.46 -15.46 -11.00
C LEU A 167 -8.78 -14.49 -11.96
N GLN A 168 -8.55 -14.87 -13.21
CA GLN A 168 -8.00 -13.97 -14.23
C GLN A 168 -8.92 -12.78 -14.50
N ARG A 169 -10.24 -12.94 -14.39
CA ARG A 169 -11.21 -11.85 -14.55
C ARG A 169 -11.17 -10.86 -13.38
N LEU A 170 -11.13 -11.36 -12.14
CA LEU A 170 -11.17 -10.54 -10.93
C LEU A 170 -9.79 -10.05 -10.47
N ALA A 171 -8.70 -10.64 -10.97
CA ALA A 171 -7.33 -10.30 -10.62
C ALA A 171 -7.02 -8.79 -10.61
N PRO A 172 -7.39 -7.98 -11.62
CA PRO A 172 -7.11 -6.54 -11.55
C PRO A 172 -7.91 -5.84 -10.45
N ALA A 173 -9.18 -6.22 -10.24
CA ALA A 173 -9.99 -5.62 -9.19
C ALA A 173 -9.44 -5.95 -7.80
N LEU A 174 -9.03 -7.21 -7.58
CA LEU A 174 -8.34 -7.61 -6.35
C LEU A 174 -6.97 -6.91 -6.22
N GLY A 175 -6.19 -6.84 -7.29
CA GLY A 175 -4.91 -6.13 -7.29
C GLY A 175 -5.06 -4.69 -6.84
N LEU A 176 -6.07 -3.97 -7.34
CA LEU A 176 -6.35 -2.60 -6.94
C LEU A 176 -6.86 -2.50 -5.50
N LEU A 177 -7.73 -3.42 -5.08
CA LEU A 177 -8.27 -3.48 -3.72
C LEU A 177 -7.15 -3.49 -2.67
N PHE A 178 -6.08 -4.27 -2.91
CA PHE A 178 -4.94 -4.35 -2.00
C PHE A 178 -3.89 -3.26 -2.24
N LEU A 179 -3.65 -2.86 -3.49
CA LEU A 179 -2.57 -1.93 -3.80
C LEU A 179 -2.85 -0.51 -3.29
N ALA A 180 -4.11 -0.06 -3.33
CA ALA A 180 -4.50 1.28 -2.87
C ALA A 180 -4.16 1.56 -1.39
N PRO A 181 -4.65 0.78 -0.41
CA PRO A 181 -4.29 0.99 1.00
C PRO A 181 -2.80 0.80 1.25
N TRP A 182 -2.15 -0.14 0.56
CA TRP A 182 -0.72 -0.35 0.72
C TRP A 182 0.09 0.88 0.31
N VAL A 183 -0.23 1.51 -0.84
CA VAL A 183 0.45 2.74 -1.27
C VAL A 183 0.10 3.89 -0.32
N GLY A 184 -1.18 4.04 0.04
CA GLY A 184 -1.66 5.18 0.84
C GLY A 184 -1.12 5.22 2.27
N GLU A 185 -0.95 4.06 2.91
CA GLU A 185 -0.68 3.98 4.34
C GLU A 185 0.71 3.42 4.66
N PHE A 186 1.02 2.25 4.09
CA PHE A 186 2.20 1.49 4.44
C PHE A 186 3.44 1.98 3.69
N LEU A 187 3.33 2.22 2.38
CA LEU A 187 4.44 2.79 1.60
C LEU A 187 4.73 4.23 2.01
N LEU A 188 3.70 4.99 2.40
CA LEU A 188 3.84 6.34 2.95
C LEU A 188 4.53 6.37 4.32
N GLY A 189 4.60 5.24 5.04
CA GLY A 189 5.23 5.17 6.36
C GLY A 189 4.38 5.75 7.50
N VAL A 190 3.11 6.06 7.27
CA VAL A 190 2.15 6.43 8.34
C VAL A 190 1.77 5.20 9.15
N SER A 191 1.52 4.07 8.47
CA SER A 191 1.24 2.78 9.11
C SER A 191 2.48 1.88 9.09
N PRO A 192 3.16 1.66 10.24
CA PRO A 192 4.36 0.83 10.30
C PRO A 192 4.02 -0.66 10.17
N LEU A 193 5.01 -1.50 9.85
CA LEU A 193 4.81 -2.94 9.65
C LEU A 193 4.18 -3.65 10.87
N ARG A 194 4.39 -3.13 12.08
CA ARG A 194 3.72 -3.66 13.28
C ARG A 194 2.19 -3.58 13.23
N ASN A 195 1.64 -2.63 12.47
CA ASN A 195 0.21 -2.37 12.31
C ASN A 195 -0.40 -3.16 11.14
N ILE A 196 0.30 -4.16 10.59
CA ILE A 196 -0.15 -4.92 9.42
C ILE A 196 -1.50 -5.62 9.61
N LEU A 197 -1.90 -5.94 10.85
CA LEU A 197 -3.22 -6.48 11.15
C LEU A 197 -4.36 -5.46 10.99
N GLY A 198 -4.06 -4.16 10.94
CA GLY A 198 -5.00 -3.11 10.58
C GLY A 198 -5.28 -3.05 9.07
N PHE A 199 -4.45 -3.68 8.24
CA PHE A 199 -4.59 -3.65 6.78
C PHE A 199 -5.99 -4.09 6.28
N PRO A 200 -6.59 -5.21 6.78
CA PRO A 200 -7.93 -5.59 6.39
C PRO A 200 -9.03 -4.61 6.81
N LEU A 201 -8.78 -3.75 7.80
CA LEU A 201 -9.73 -2.76 8.29
C LEU A 201 -9.80 -1.53 7.38
N ILE A 202 -8.65 -1.11 6.82
CA ILE A 202 -8.56 0.01 5.86
C ILE A 202 -8.81 -0.44 4.42
N LEU A 203 -8.69 -1.75 4.14
CA LEU A 203 -8.89 -2.36 2.82
C LEU A 203 -10.21 -1.94 2.15
N PRO A 204 -11.37 -1.97 2.84
CA PRO A 204 -12.64 -1.63 2.21
C PRO A 204 -12.74 -0.13 1.89
N LEU A 205 -12.16 0.73 2.72
CA LEU A 205 -12.15 2.19 2.51
C LEU A 205 -11.30 2.56 1.28
N TYR A 206 -10.00 2.29 1.35
CA TYR A 206 -9.05 2.65 0.30
C TYR A 206 -9.25 1.83 -0.98
N GLY A 207 -9.28 0.51 -0.84
CA GLY A 207 -9.43 -0.40 -1.97
C GLY A 207 -10.80 -0.28 -2.64
N GLY A 208 -11.86 -0.20 -1.83
CA GLY A 208 -13.22 0.02 -2.33
C GLY A 208 -13.36 1.38 -3.01
N GLY A 209 -12.83 2.44 -2.39
CA GLY A 209 -12.80 3.79 -2.97
C GLY A 209 -12.07 3.83 -4.32
N ALA A 210 -10.87 3.28 -4.40
CA ALA A 210 -10.10 3.22 -5.65
C ALA A 210 -10.86 2.45 -6.76
N LEU A 211 -11.50 1.33 -6.41
CA LEU A 211 -12.33 0.58 -7.34
C LEU A 211 -13.55 1.38 -7.81
N LEU A 212 -14.26 2.08 -6.92
CA LEU A 212 -15.40 2.92 -7.28
C LEU A 212 -14.98 4.05 -8.22
N VAL A 213 -13.93 4.80 -7.87
CA VAL A 213 -13.36 5.88 -8.69
C VAL A 213 -13.04 5.38 -10.10
N ARG A 214 -12.35 4.24 -10.20
CA ARG A 214 -11.96 3.63 -11.46
C ARG A 214 -13.17 3.13 -12.26
N GLU A 215 -14.04 2.35 -11.63
CA GLU A 215 -15.19 1.73 -12.29
C GLU A 215 -16.17 2.79 -12.81
N LEU A 216 -16.49 3.82 -12.02
CA LEU A 216 -17.37 4.91 -12.45
C LEU A 216 -16.77 5.69 -13.63
N THR A 217 -15.46 5.93 -13.60
CA THR A 217 -14.75 6.58 -14.71
C THR A 217 -14.85 5.75 -15.99
N ARG A 218 -14.46 4.46 -15.94
CA ARG A 218 -14.41 3.59 -17.12
C ARG A 218 -15.79 3.26 -17.67
N ARG A 219 -16.78 2.98 -16.81
CA ARG A 219 -18.17 2.70 -17.23
C ARG A 219 -18.84 3.84 -17.95
N THR A 220 -18.47 5.07 -17.61
CA THR A 220 -19.06 6.24 -18.23
C THR A 220 -18.28 6.73 -19.47
N GLY A 221 -17.29 5.95 -19.93
CA GLY A 221 -16.47 6.24 -21.10
C GLY A 221 -15.50 7.41 -20.87
N ARG A 222 -15.12 7.68 -19.63
CA ARG A 222 -14.28 8.81 -19.23
C ARG A 222 -12.83 8.40 -18.95
N GLY A 223 -11.95 9.40 -18.91
CA GLY A 223 -10.51 9.24 -18.80
C GLY A 223 -9.93 9.77 -17.47
N TRP A 224 -8.61 9.97 -17.47
CA TRP A 224 -7.85 10.46 -16.32
C TRP A 224 -8.36 11.77 -15.69
N PRO A 225 -8.86 12.78 -16.43
CA PRO A 225 -9.40 13.99 -15.79
C PRO A 225 -10.56 13.72 -14.84
N THR A 226 -11.50 12.86 -15.24
CA THR A 226 -12.61 12.41 -14.38
C THR A 226 -12.10 11.59 -13.21
N LEU A 227 -11.12 10.71 -13.45
CA LEU A 227 -10.50 9.90 -12.39
C LEU A 227 -9.89 10.80 -11.31
N PHE A 228 -9.09 11.81 -11.69
CA PHE A 228 -8.47 12.72 -10.73
C PHE A 228 -9.48 13.56 -9.95
N LEU A 229 -10.57 14.01 -10.59
CA LEU A 229 -11.64 14.73 -9.88
C LEU A 229 -12.40 13.82 -8.90
N LEU A 230 -12.70 12.58 -9.29
CA LEU A 230 -13.31 11.61 -8.38
C LEU A 230 -12.36 11.20 -7.24
N ALA A 231 -11.05 11.13 -7.51
CA ALA A 231 -10.05 10.91 -6.47
C ALA A 231 -9.91 12.12 -5.52
N ALA A 232 -10.09 13.34 -6.03
CA ALA A 232 -10.14 14.56 -5.20
C ALA A 232 -11.39 14.56 -4.31
N ALA A 233 -12.55 14.17 -4.86
CA ALA A 233 -13.76 13.97 -4.06
C ALA A 233 -13.53 12.91 -2.98
N TYR A 234 -12.93 11.77 -3.33
CA TYR A 234 -12.55 10.74 -2.37
C TYR A 234 -11.63 11.30 -1.27
N GLY A 235 -10.61 12.07 -1.61
CA GLY A 235 -9.71 12.67 -0.62
C GLY A 235 -10.38 13.67 0.31
N VAL A 236 -11.36 14.45 -0.17
CA VAL A 236 -12.16 15.34 0.70
C VAL A 236 -13.13 14.55 1.57
N ILE A 237 -13.73 13.47 1.05
CA ILE A 237 -14.59 12.58 1.84
C ILE A 237 -13.77 11.95 2.96
N GLU A 238 -12.63 11.36 2.65
CA GLU A 238 -11.79 10.69 3.65
C GLU A 238 -11.28 11.70 4.70
N ALA A 239 -10.55 12.72 4.26
CA ALA A 239 -9.90 13.67 5.15
C ALA A 239 -10.87 14.63 5.88
N GLY A 240 -12.08 14.81 5.33
CA GLY A 240 -13.07 15.76 5.84
C GLY A 240 -14.23 15.12 6.58
N LEU A 241 -14.78 14.02 6.06
CA LEU A 241 -15.99 13.38 6.62
C LEU A 241 -15.66 12.15 7.46
N ILE A 242 -14.61 11.40 7.12
CA ILE A 242 -14.30 10.10 7.74
C ILE A 242 -13.27 10.24 8.86
N ASP A 243 -12.02 10.61 8.56
CA ASP A 243 -11.00 10.77 9.60
C ASP A 243 -10.99 12.18 10.21
N GLN A 244 -11.56 13.16 9.49
CA GLN A 244 -11.68 14.56 9.89
C GLN A 244 -10.33 15.25 10.17
N SER A 245 -9.24 14.72 9.63
CA SER A 245 -7.89 15.26 9.69
C SER A 245 -7.77 16.69 9.16
N LEU A 246 -8.64 17.11 8.23
CA LEU A 246 -8.71 18.51 7.75
C LEU A 246 -9.07 19.49 8.88
N PHE A 247 -9.86 19.03 9.83
CA PHE A 247 -10.51 19.87 10.85
C PHE A 247 -9.96 19.64 12.26
N ASN A 248 -9.23 18.54 12.50
CA ASN A 248 -8.60 18.27 13.78
C ASN A 248 -7.31 19.11 13.94
N PRO A 249 -7.24 20.01 14.95
CA PRO A 249 -6.06 20.85 15.17
C PRO A 249 -4.77 20.09 15.51
N ALA A 250 -4.91 18.87 16.05
CA ALA A 250 -3.84 18.06 16.62
C ALA A 250 -3.83 16.61 16.08
N PHE A 251 -4.26 16.40 14.83
CA PHE A 251 -4.35 15.07 14.22
C PHE A 251 -3.02 14.31 14.28
N LEU A 252 -3.04 13.05 14.72
CA LEU A 252 -1.85 12.21 14.97
C LEU A 252 -0.82 12.85 15.92
N GLY A 253 -1.26 13.74 16.81
CA GLY A 253 -0.40 14.50 17.71
C GLY A 253 0.43 15.60 17.04
N LEU A 254 0.17 15.89 15.76
CA LEU A 254 0.84 16.95 14.99
C LEU A 254 -0.02 18.21 14.96
N GLU A 255 0.59 19.40 15.09
CA GLU A 255 -0.10 20.71 15.06
C GLU A 255 -0.62 21.10 13.66
N SER A 256 -1.52 20.27 13.13
CA SER A 256 -1.94 20.24 11.74
C SER A 256 -2.66 21.51 11.26
N GLN A 257 -3.22 22.32 12.15
CA GLN A 257 -3.92 23.55 11.73
C GLN A 257 -3.08 24.83 11.76
N LYS A 258 -1.96 24.85 12.48
CA LYS A 258 -1.20 26.09 12.72
C LYS A 258 -0.29 26.50 11.57
N VAL A 259 0.06 25.57 10.69
CA VAL A 259 1.03 25.76 9.61
C VAL A 259 0.63 26.85 8.61
N THR A 260 -0.63 26.85 8.17
CA THR A 260 -1.17 27.80 7.16
C THR A 260 -2.68 27.96 7.36
N PRO A 261 -3.11 28.61 8.45
CA PRO A 261 -4.51 28.62 8.84
C PRO A 261 -5.36 29.41 7.84
N ILE A 262 -6.53 28.87 7.53
CA ILE A 262 -7.66 29.58 6.91
C ILE A 262 -8.76 29.64 7.99
N PRO A 263 -8.77 30.68 8.86
CA PRO A 263 -9.63 30.71 10.05
C PRO A 263 -11.12 30.57 9.74
N ALA A 264 -11.58 31.17 8.63
CA ALA A 264 -12.98 31.12 8.23
C ALA A 264 -13.50 29.70 7.94
N LEU A 265 -12.62 28.77 7.58
CA LEU A 265 -12.96 27.38 7.28
C LEU A 265 -12.51 26.40 8.38
N GLY A 266 -11.68 26.86 9.32
CA GLY A 266 -11.07 26.01 10.34
C GLY A 266 -10.23 24.88 9.72
N ILE A 267 -9.40 25.21 8.73
CA ILE A 267 -8.48 24.26 8.05
C ILE A 267 -7.09 24.87 7.90
N SER A 268 -6.09 24.03 7.62
CA SER A 268 -4.81 24.48 7.07
C SER A 268 -4.81 24.31 5.54
N ALA A 269 -4.40 25.36 4.82
CA ALA A 269 -4.26 25.32 3.36
C ALA A 269 -3.24 24.26 2.90
N TYR A 270 -2.12 24.16 3.62
CA TYR A 270 -1.07 23.18 3.38
C TYR A 270 -1.59 21.76 3.52
N ASN A 271 -2.25 21.44 4.65
CA ASN A 271 -2.76 20.10 4.90
C ASN A 271 -3.95 19.73 4.02
N ALA A 272 -4.81 20.70 3.69
CA ALA A 272 -5.85 20.49 2.68
C ALA A 272 -5.26 20.06 1.33
N MET A 273 -4.20 20.74 0.87
CA MET A 273 -3.51 20.33 -0.35
C MET A 273 -2.78 18.99 -0.17
N ALA A 274 -2.10 18.76 0.95
CA ALA A 274 -1.34 17.54 1.20
C ALA A 274 -2.23 16.29 1.25
N PHE A 275 -3.33 16.32 1.99
CA PHE A 275 -4.27 15.20 2.09
C PHE A 275 -4.97 14.95 0.75
N VAL A 276 -5.61 15.97 0.17
CA VAL A 276 -6.38 15.77 -1.08
C VAL A 276 -5.46 15.33 -2.23
N MET A 277 -4.29 15.96 -2.41
CA MET A 277 -3.36 15.54 -3.47
C MET A 277 -2.66 14.22 -3.15
N GLY A 278 -2.45 13.91 -1.86
CA GLY A 278 -2.04 12.60 -1.37
C GLY A 278 -2.93 11.50 -1.93
N HIS A 279 -4.25 11.69 -1.83
CA HIS A 279 -5.22 10.73 -2.39
C HIS A 279 -5.26 10.75 -3.92
N VAL A 280 -5.33 11.93 -4.54
CA VAL A 280 -5.41 12.05 -6.01
C VAL A 280 -4.26 11.34 -6.71
N ILE A 281 -3.03 11.60 -6.27
CA ILE A 281 -1.82 11.14 -6.93
C ILE A 281 -1.47 9.74 -6.44
N TRP A 282 -1.30 9.55 -5.13
CA TRP A 282 -0.61 8.38 -4.60
C TRP A 282 -1.54 7.27 -4.16
N SER A 283 -2.51 7.50 -3.27
CA SER A 283 -3.31 6.37 -2.75
C SER A 283 -4.41 5.90 -3.71
N ILE A 284 -4.77 6.70 -4.72
CA ILE A 284 -5.75 6.32 -5.76
C ILE A 284 -5.12 6.26 -7.16
N GLY A 285 -4.53 7.36 -7.64
CA GLY A 285 -4.07 7.48 -9.03
C GLY A 285 -3.00 6.47 -9.44
N VAL A 286 -1.90 6.39 -8.66
CA VAL A 286 -0.77 5.47 -8.88
C VAL A 286 -1.21 3.99 -8.86
N PRO A 287 -1.93 3.49 -7.84
CA PRO A 287 -2.47 2.13 -7.82
C PRO A 287 -3.32 1.79 -9.04
N ILE A 288 -4.26 2.67 -9.43
CA ILE A 288 -5.08 2.45 -10.62
C ILE A 288 -4.19 2.34 -11.86
N ALA A 289 -3.23 3.26 -12.03
CA ALA A 289 -2.35 3.27 -13.19
C ALA A 289 -1.52 1.97 -13.28
N ILE A 290 -0.95 1.52 -12.16
CA ILE A 290 -0.15 0.29 -12.10
C ILE A 290 -1.00 -0.91 -12.51
N VAL A 291 -2.19 -1.08 -11.93
CA VAL A 291 -3.04 -2.24 -12.22
C VAL A 291 -3.57 -2.21 -13.66
N GLU A 292 -3.90 -1.03 -14.19
CA GLU A 292 -4.26 -0.88 -15.60
C GLU A 292 -3.10 -1.28 -16.53
N MET A 293 -1.87 -0.87 -16.22
CA MET A 293 -0.67 -1.26 -17.00
C MET A 293 -0.32 -2.74 -16.87
N LEU A 294 -0.63 -3.37 -15.73
CA LEU A 294 -0.51 -4.82 -15.55
C LEU A 294 -1.59 -5.61 -16.32
N THR A 295 -2.66 -4.94 -16.77
CA THR A 295 -3.75 -5.54 -17.54
C THR A 295 -4.12 -4.75 -18.81
N PRO A 296 -3.18 -4.56 -19.78
CA PRO A 296 -3.37 -3.65 -20.91
C PRO A 296 -4.64 -3.93 -21.73
N ALA A 297 -4.97 -5.20 -21.96
CA ALA A 297 -6.16 -5.61 -22.73
C ALA A 297 -7.50 -5.17 -22.12
N ARG A 298 -7.53 -4.80 -20.83
CA ARG A 298 -8.75 -4.39 -20.12
C ARG A 298 -8.57 -3.07 -19.36
N MET A 299 -7.57 -2.28 -19.71
CA MET A 299 -7.23 -1.05 -18.97
C MET A 299 -8.39 -0.04 -18.95
N THR A 300 -9.11 0.12 -20.06
CA THR A 300 -10.23 1.07 -20.18
C THR A 300 -11.62 0.42 -20.06
N ALA A 301 -11.68 -0.91 -19.94
CA ALA A 301 -12.94 -1.64 -19.81
C ALA A 301 -13.33 -1.83 -18.33
N PRO A 302 -14.62 -1.78 -17.97
CA PRO A 302 -15.07 -2.13 -16.62
C PRO A 302 -14.60 -3.55 -16.21
N TRP A 303 -14.06 -3.70 -15.00
CA TRP A 303 -13.60 -5.00 -14.49
C TRP A 303 -14.72 -5.75 -13.76
N LEU A 304 -15.59 -5.01 -13.07
CA LEU A 304 -16.67 -5.58 -12.28
C LEU A 304 -17.97 -5.72 -13.10
N GLY A 305 -18.91 -6.52 -12.62
CA GLY A 305 -20.32 -6.47 -13.05
C GLY A 305 -21.09 -5.42 -12.24
N LYS A 306 -22.41 -5.28 -12.48
CA LYS A 306 -23.27 -4.44 -11.64
C LYS A 306 -23.28 -4.90 -10.18
N VAL A 307 -23.41 -6.21 -9.95
CA VAL A 307 -23.36 -6.82 -8.61
C VAL A 307 -22.02 -6.55 -7.92
N GLY A 308 -20.91 -6.77 -8.62
CA GLY A 308 -19.58 -6.50 -8.08
C GLY A 308 -19.41 -5.04 -7.68
N LEU A 309 -19.90 -4.11 -8.50
CA LEU A 309 -19.89 -2.68 -8.18
C LEU A 309 -20.74 -2.35 -6.94
N SER A 310 -21.93 -2.93 -6.81
CA SER A 310 -22.79 -2.75 -5.63
C SER A 310 -22.12 -3.30 -4.36
N VAL A 311 -21.49 -4.47 -4.43
CA VAL A 311 -20.72 -5.05 -3.32
C VAL A 311 -19.54 -4.15 -2.94
N THR A 312 -18.80 -3.63 -3.92
CA THR A 312 -17.73 -2.65 -3.66
C THR A 312 -18.27 -1.38 -2.99
N GLY A 313 -19.43 -0.89 -3.40
CA GLY A 313 -20.12 0.23 -2.75
C GLY A 313 -20.44 -0.04 -1.28
N GLY A 314 -21.01 -1.22 -0.99
CA GLY A 314 -21.28 -1.65 0.38
C GLY A 314 -20.00 -1.80 1.21
N LEU A 315 -18.96 -2.42 0.66
CA LEU A 315 -17.65 -2.55 1.32
C LEU A 315 -17.03 -1.19 1.62
N TYR A 316 -17.10 -0.23 0.69
CA TYR A 316 -16.61 1.12 0.90
C TYR A 316 -17.32 1.81 2.08
N LEU A 317 -18.65 1.74 2.14
CA LEU A 317 -19.42 2.32 3.24
C LEU A 317 -19.10 1.67 4.60
N VAL A 318 -18.91 0.35 4.62
CA VAL A 318 -18.45 -0.37 5.82
C VAL A 318 -17.04 0.09 6.21
N GLY A 319 -16.14 0.26 5.24
CA GLY A 319 -14.80 0.81 5.47
C GLY A 319 -14.83 2.22 6.07
N CYS A 320 -15.66 3.11 5.52
CA CYS A 320 -15.91 4.44 6.08
C CYS A 320 -16.35 4.36 7.54
N ALA A 321 -17.32 3.49 7.87
CA ALA A 321 -17.78 3.34 9.24
C ALA A 321 -16.68 2.80 10.16
N ILE A 322 -15.91 1.79 9.74
CA ILE A 322 -14.82 1.21 10.53
C ILE A 322 -13.76 2.27 10.83
N VAL A 323 -13.27 2.97 9.81
CA VAL A 323 -12.19 3.95 9.97
C VAL A 323 -12.67 5.16 10.77
N PHE A 324 -13.87 5.69 10.51
CA PHE A 324 -14.45 6.76 11.31
C PHE A 324 -14.50 6.37 12.81
N ASN A 325 -15.01 5.17 13.13
CA ASN A 325 -15.12 4.74 14.52
C ASN A 325 -13.74 4.55 15.17
N PHE A 326 -12.77 4.03 14.42
CA PHE A 326 -11.41 3.84 14.91
C PHE A 326 -10.73 5.18 15.20
N ILE A 327 -10.78 6.12 14.25
CA ILE A 327 -10.19 7.45 14.41
C ILE A 327 -10.89 8.23 15.52
N TYR A 328 -12.22 8.21 15.58
CA TYR A 328 -12.96 8.85 16.68
C TYR A 328 -12.63 8.23 18.04
N ALA A 329 -12.39 6.91 18.09
CA ALA A 329 -11.98 6.25 19.32
C ALA A 329 -10.63 6.77 19.85
N ASP A 330 -9.71 7.11 18.95
CA ASP A 330 -8.36 7.57 19.23
C ASP A 330 -8.27 9.09 19.44
N GLU A 331 -8.73 9.87 18.45
CA GLU A 331 -8.60 11.33 18.39
C GLU A 331 -9.63 12.07 19.25
N LYS A 332 -10.78 11.44 19.54
CA LYS A 332 -11.91 12.05 20.27
C LYS A 332 -12.39 13.40 19.71
N PHE A 333 -12.14 13.64 18.43
CA PHE A 333 -12.50 14.87 17.74
C PHE A 333 -13.72 14.67 16.84
N LEU A 334 -14.59 15.68 16.79
CA LEU A 334 -15.68 15.80 15.82
C LEU A 334 -15.73 17.21 15.24
N ALA A 335 -15.71 17.30 13.92
CA ALA A 335 -15.85 18.50 13.15
C ALA A 335 -17.25 19.10 13.34
N SER A 336 -17.33 20.43 13.25
CA SER A 336 -18.60 21.12 13.33
C SER A 336 -19.54 20.74 12.17
N PRO A 337 -20.88 20.85 12.34
CA PRO A 337 -21.81 20.60 11.26
C PRO A 337 -21.53 21.42 9.99
N GLY A 338 -21.07 22.67 10.15
CA GLY A 338 -20.69 23.53 9.02
C GLY A 338 -19.50 22.99 8.23
N GLN A 339 -18.47 22.47 8.92
CA GLN A 339 -17.32 21.84 8.30
C GLN A 339 -17.72 20.56 7.54
N LEU A 340 -18.57 19.72 8.14
CA LEU A 340 -19.08 18.51 7.50
C LEU A 340 -19.93 18.83 6.26
N ILE A 341 -20.83 19.82 6.34
CA ILE A 341 -21.62 20.28 5.19
C ILE A 341 -20.69 20.83 4.10
N GLY A 342 -19.68 21.62 4.47
CA GLY A 342 -18.70 22.16 3.54
C GLY A 342 -17.91 21.08 2.80
N ALA A 343 -17.36 20.10 3.52
CA ALA A 343 -16.64 18.97 2.93
C ALA A 343 -17.54 18.14 2.00
N ALA A 344 -18.80 17.88 2.40
CA ALA A 344 -19.77 17.21 1.55
C ALA A 344 -20.07 18.00 0.27
N ALA A 345 -20.28 19.32 0.38
CA ALA A 345 -20.54 20.19 -0.76
C ALA A 345 -19.37 20.23 -1.74
N VAL A 346 -18.12 20.35 -1.26
CA VAL A 346 -16.91 20.32 -2.10
C VAL A 346 -16.74 18.96 -2.78
N SER A 347 -17.00 17.87 -2.07
CA SER A 347 -16.95 16.52 -2.63
C SER A 347 -17.97 16.34 -3.77
N LEU A 348 -19.22 16.77 -3.53
CA LEU A 348 -20.28 16.75 -4.55
C LEU A 348 -19.96 17.66 -5.74
N MET A 349 -19.35 18.82 -5.51
CA MET A 349 -18.87 19.71 -6.57
C MET A 349 -17.84 19.00 -7.46
N PHE A 350 -16.83 18.35 -6.88
CA PHE A 350 -15.85 17.59 -7.67
C PHE A 350 -16.50 16.45 -8.47
N ILE A 351 -17.44 15.72 -7.88
CA ILE A 351 -18.21 14.67 -8.57
C ILE A 351 -19.02 15.26 -9.73
N ALA A 352 -19.73 16.36 -9.51
CA ALA A 352 -20.52 17.03 -10.53
C ALA A 352 -19.65 17.52 -11.69
N ILE A 353 -18.51 18.14 -11.40
CA ILE A 353 -17.53 18.57 -12.41
C ILE A 353 -16.99 17.35 -13.17
N ALA A 354 -16.64 16.26 -12.47
CA ALA A 354 -16.10 15.05 -13.09
C ALA A 354 -17.03 14.46 -14.16
N PHE A 355 -18.34 14.54 -13.93
CA PHE A 355 -19.36 14.07 -14.86
C PHE A 355 -19.86 15.14 -15.85
N SER A 356 -19.62 16.43 -15.62
CA SER A 356 -19.89 17.49 -16.60
C SER A 356 -18.81 17.58 -17.68
N LEU A 357 -17.59 17.10 -17.41
CA LEU A 357 -16.53 17.00 -18.41
C LEU A 357 -17.00 16.18 -19.63
N ARG A 358 -16.73 16.73 -20.83
CA ARG A 358 -17.06 16.08 -22.10
C ARG A 358 -16.42 14.70 -22.15
N LYS A 359 -17.22 13.70 -22.54
CA LYS A 359 -16.71 12.35 -22.84
C LYS A 359 -15.66 12.46 -23.93
N LYS A 360 -14.66 11.56 -23.88
CA LYS A 360 -13.66 11.44 -24.94
C LYS A 360 -14.42 11.08 -26.23
N LYS A 361 -14.59 12.05 -27.15
CA LYS A 361 -14.99 11.76 -28.53
C LYS A 361 -13.82 11.07 -29.23
N ASP A 362 -14.11 10.36 -30.31
CA ASP A 362 -13.12 9.67 -31.14
C ASP A 362 -11.85 10.51 -31.28
N PRO A 363 -10.66 9.90 -31.15
CA PRO A 363 -9.42 10.64 -31.11
C PRO A 363 -9.30 11.47 -32.38
N ALA A 364 -9.39 12.79 -32.24
CA ALA A 364 -8.86 13.70 -33.24
C ALA A 364 -7.41 13.25 -33.51
N VAL A 365 -7.00 13.24 -34.78
CA VAL A 365 -5.66 12.80 -35.20
C VAL A 365 -4.65 13.45 -34.25
N PRO A 366 -3.90 12.65 -33.46
CA PRO A 366 -3.01 13.22 -32.45
C PRO A 366 -2.00 14.10 -33.17
N SER A 367 -1.70 15.27 -32.58
CA SER A 367 -0.68 16.15 -33.15
C SER A 367 0.69 15.49 -33.07
N ALA A 368 1.56 15.83 -34.03
CA ALA A 368 2.87 15.22 -34.21
C ALA A 368 3.99 15.99 -33.48
N HIS A 369 3.69 16.66 -32.35
CA HIS A 369 4.75 17.34 -31.61
C HIS A 369 5.64 16.34 -30.87
N PRO A 370 6.95 16.66 -30.71
CA PRO A 370 7.86 15.81 -29.95
C PRO A 370 7.39 15.63 -28.50
N VAL A 371 7.45 14.39 -28.02
CA VAL A 371 7.30 14.07 -26.59
C VAL A 371 8.67 13.79 -25.97
N PRO A 372 8.88 14.13 -24.68
CA PRO A 372 10.11 13.75 -23.99
C PRO A 372 10.30 12.24 -23.98
N LYS A 373 11.54 11.77 -24.07
CA LYS A 373 11.83 10.33 -23.92
C LYS A 373 11.31 9.83 -22.55
N PRO A 374 10.89 8.55 -22.44
CA PRO A 374 10.33 8.02 -21.18
C PRO A 374 11.26 8.14 -19.97
N TRP A 375 12.56 7.86 -20.12
CA TRP A 375 13.50 7.91 -18.99
C TRP A 375 13.66 9.32 -18.39
N PRO A 376 13.99 10.38 -19.17
CA PRO A 376 14.02 11.74 -18.64
C PRO A 376 12.68 12.21 -18.07
N LEU A 377 11.56 11.79 -18.68
CA LEU A 377 10.23 12.08 -18.15
C LEU A 377 10.03 11.49 -16.75
N GLY A 378 10.46 10.24 -16.52
CA GLY A 378 10.35 9.58 -15.23
C GLY A 378 11.26 10.20 -14.17
N ALA A 379 12.50 10.52 -14.53
CA ALA A 379 13.42 11.23 -13.63
C ALA A 379 12.89 12.63 -13.27
N GLY A 380 12.38 13.37 -14.25
CA GLY A 380 11.73 14.66 -14.03
C GLY A 380 10.49 14.55 -13.15
N ALA A 381 9.64 13.54 -13.38
CA ALA A 381 8.47 13.27 -12.55
C ALA A 381 8.86 12.95 -11.10
N PHE A 382 9.90 12.14 -10.88
CA PHE A 382 10.44 11.85 -9.54
C PHE A 382 10.91 13.13 -8.84
N VAL A 383 11.68 13.98 -9.51
CA VAL A 383 12.16 15.24 -8.94
C VAL A 383 10.99 16.16 -8.59
N VAL A 384 10.08 16.39 -9.54
CA VAL A 384 8.95 17.31 -9.35
C VAL A 384 7.98 16.81 -8.29
N ALA A 385 7.67 15.51 -8.27
CA ALA A 385 6.85 14.91 -7.22
C ALA A 385 7.54 15.01 -5.85
N SER A 386 8.87 14.84 -5.79
CA SER A 386 9.64 14.99 -4.54
C SER A 386 9.67 16.43 -4.05
N LEU A 387 9.77 17.42 -4.95
CA LEU A 387 9.62 18.84 -4.62
C LEU A 387 8.23 19.16 -4.09
N PHE A 388 7.18 18.58 -4.68
CA PHE A 388 5.82 18.72 -4.16
C PHE A 388 5.66 18.07 -2.77
N PHE A 389 6.31 16.92 -2.54
CA PHE A 389 6.28 16.23 -1.25
C PHE A 389 7.02 17.02 -0.16
N MET A 390 8.21 17.55 -0.47
CA MET A 390 9.09 18.30 0.47
C MET A 390 8.84 19.80 0.56
N LYS A 391 7.81 20.32 -0.09
CA LYS A 391 7.49 21.75 -0.01
C LYS A 391 7.34 22.16 1.47
N PRO A 392 7.87 23.33 1.88
CA PRO A 392 7.91 23.74 3.28
C PRO A 392 6.50 23.92 3.83
N GLU A 393 6.32 23.63 5.12
CA GLU A 393 5.09 23.87 5.88
C GLU A 393 4.85 25.39 6.08
N SER A 394 4.46 26.08 5.01
CA SER A 394 4.22 27.52 4.99
C SER A 394 3.39 27.93 3.77
N TRP A 395 2.96 29.19 3.72
CA TRP A 395 2.30 29.76 2.54
C TRP A 395 3.17 29.70 1.28
N ALA A 396 4.49 29.83 1.42
CA ALA A 396 5.41 29.65 0.31
C ALA A 396 5.33 28.22 -0.26
N GLY A 397 5.25 27.21 0.61
CA GLY A 397 5.06 25.82 0.19
C GLY A 397 3.70 25.59 -0.48
N VAL A 398 2.64 26.24 0.01
CA VAL A 398 1.31 26.21 -0.65
C VAL A 398 1.40 26.75 -2.07
N ILE A 399 2.01 27.92 -2.24
CA ILE A 399 2.21 28.55 -3.56
C ILE A 399 3.04 27.66 -4.48
N ILE A 400 4.16 27.10 -3.99
CA ILE A 400 5.00 26.16 -4.75
C ILE A 400 4.19 24.95 -5.20
N GLY A 401 3.39 24.36 -4.30
CA GLY A 401 2.53 23.21 -4.62
C GLY A 401 1.52 23.55 -5.72
N ILE A 402 0.84 24.70 -5.62
CA ILE A 402 -0.09 25.17 -6.65
C ILE A 402 0.64 25.39 -7.98
N LEU A 403 1.79 26.04 -7.98
CA LEU A 403 2.58 26.30 -9.20
C LEU A 403 3.00 24.99 -9.88
N ILE A 404 3.50 24.01 -9.10
CA ILE A 404 3.85 22.68 -9.62
C ILE A 404 2.62 22.05 -10.30
N LEU A 405 1.47 22.01 -9.63
CA LEU A 405 0.26 21.42 -10.19
C LEU A 405 -0.24 22.15 -11.45
N CYS A 406 -0.23 23.49 -11.43
CA CYS A 406 -0.64 24.34 -12.55
C CYS A 406 0.29 24.25 -13.76
N ILE A 407 1.57 23.91 -13.58
CA ILE A 407 2.54 23.74 -14.68
C ILE A 407 2.52 22.29 -15.20
N VAL A 408 2.61 21.32 -14.30
CA VAL A 408 2.76 19.90 -14.67
C VAL A 408 1.49 19.35 -15.29
N SER A 409 0.32 19.66 -14.74
CA SER A 409 -0.96 19.12 -15.22
C SER A 409 -1.23 19.43 -16.70
N PRO A 410 -1.14 20.69 -17.18
CA PRO A 410 -1.32 20.98 -18.59
C PRO A 410 -0.20 20.43 -19.47
N LEU A 411 1.05 20.38 -18.97
CA LEU A 411 2.18 19.84 -19.73
C LEU A 411 2.02 18.34 -20.00
N VAL A 412 1.66 17.56 -18.97
CA VAL A 412 1.33 16.14 -19.10
C VAL A 412 0.07 15.94 -19.94
N ALA A 413 -0.96 16.78 -19.76
CA ALA A 413 -2.16 16.74 -20.60
C ALA A 413 -1.86 17.03 -22.08
N HIS A 414 -0.90 17.92 -22.37
CA HIS A 414 -0.45 18.22 -23.71
C HIS A 414 0.34 17.06 -24.33
N TRP A 415 1.34 16.52 -23.61
CA TRP A 415 2.14 15.40 -24.09
C TRP A 415 1.33 14.13 -24.28
N SER A 416 0.37 13.85 -23.39
CA SER A 416 -0.50 12.67 -23.47
C SER A 416 -1.44 12.62 -24.67
N ARG A 417 -1.53 13.72 -25.43
CA ARG A 417 -2.32 13.84 -26.66
C ARG A 417 -1.49 13.77 -27.93
N GLN A 418 -0.17 13.60 -27.84
CA GLN A 418 0.72 13.53 -29.00
C GLN A 418 0.87 12.09 -29.52
N GLN A 419 1.18 11.92 -30.80
CA GLN A 419 1.35 10.59 -31.42
C GLN A 419 2.44 9.74 -30.76
N GLY A 420 3.50 10.36 -30.24
CA GLY A 420 4.60 9.66 -29.58
C GLY A 420 4.28 9.18 -28.17
N TRP A 421 3.14 9.57 -27.58
CA TRP A 421 2.79 9.16 -26.22
C TRP A 421 2.39 7.69 -26.16
N SER A 422 2.96 6.97 -25.20
CA SER A 422 2.77 5.53 -25.05
C SER A 422 2.68 5.11 -23.59
N LEU A 423 2.32 3.84 -23.34
CA LEU A 423 2.30 3.27 -21.99
C LEU A 423 3.65 3.40 -21.26
N ARG A 424 4.77 3.45 -21.98
CA ARG A 424 6.09 3.70 -21.38
C ARG A 424 6.21 5.08 -20.74
N HIS A 425 5.59 6.09 -21.33
CA HIS A 425 5.55 7.45 -20.77
C HIS A 425 4.65 7.52 -19.54
N GLN A 426 3.49 6.86 -19.60
CA GLN A 426 2.62 6.72 -18.43
C GLN A 426 3.32 5.99 -17.28
N PHE A 427 4.01 4.88 -17.58
CA PHE A 427 4.82 4.16 -16.60
C PHE A 427 5.92 5.04 -15.99
N ALA A 428 6.60 5.84 -16.80
CA ALA A 428 7.65 6.73 -16.31
C ALA A 428 7.11 7.75 -15.28
N LEU A 429 5.96 8.37 -15.54
CA LEU A 429 5.30 9.26 -14.58
C LEU A 429 4.93 8.54 -13.28
N VAL A 430 4.34 7.35 -13.39
CA VAL A 430 3.89 6.54 -12.26
C VAL A 430 5.05 6.03 -11.43
N ALA A 431 6.15 5.61 -12.08
CA ALA A 431 7.36 5.18 -11.42
C ALA A 431 7.99 6.33 -10.63
N GLY A 432 8.07 7.53 -11.21
CA GLY A 432 8.54 8.72 -10.51
C GLY A 432 7.71 9.03 -9.26
N ALA A 433 6.38 9.06 -9.40
CA ALA A 433 5.49 9.31 -8.26
C ALA A 433 5.58 8.22 -7.17
N LEU A 434 5.56 6.93 -7.53
CA LEU A 434 5.64 5.83 -6.56
C LEU A 434 6.98 5.85 -5.80
N LEU A 435 8.10 6.09 -6.50
CA LEU A 435 9.42 6.19 -5.87
C LEU A 435 9.51 7.41 -4.94
N THR A 436 8.80 8.50 -5.24
CA THR A 436 8.67 9.63 -4.30
C THR A 436 8.04 9.20 -2.98
N TYR A 437 6.96 8.41 -3.03
CA TYR A 437 6.34 7.88 -1.81
C TYR A 437 7.23 6.89 -1.08
N ALA A 438 7.97 6.05 -1.82
CA ALA A 438 8.88 5.08 -1.21
C ALA A 438 9.97 5.75 -0.36
N TRP A 439 10.61 6.81 -0.86
CA TRP A 439 11.59 7.54 -0.05
C TRP A 439 10.91 8.43 0.99
N GLY A 440 9.76 9.05 0.66
CA GLY A 440 8.95 9.84 1.58
C GLY A 440 8.50 9.05 2.81
N GLY A 441 8.33 7.74 2.67
CA GLY A 441 8.07 6.82 3.78
C GLY A 441 9.09 6.90 4.91
N PHE A 442 10.37 7.04 4.57
CA PHE A 442 11.44 7.19 5.58
C PHE A 442 11.34 8.52 6.33
N VAL A 443 10.90 9.60 5.67
CA VAL A 443 10.62 10.88 6.35
C VAL A 443 9.48 10.72 7.33
N MET A 444 8.35 10.15 6.89
CA MET A 444 7.20 9.95 7.77
C MET A 444 7.52 9.04 8.96
N THR A 445 8.30 7.99 8.75
CA THR A 445 8.75 7.14 9.86
C THR A 445 9.71 7.85 10.80
N THR A 446 10.54 8.77 10.32
CA THR A 446 11.34 9.63 11.21
C THR A 446 10.44 10.52 12.07
N MET A 447 9.34 11.04 11.52
CA MET A 447 8.43 11.94 12.23
C MET A 447 7.51 11.20 13.21
N LEU A 448 6.97 10.05 12.80
CA LEU A 448 5.93 9.34 13.56
C LEU A 448 6.48 8.19 14.41
N TRP A 449 7.58 7.56 13.98
CA TRP A 449 8.09 6.32 14.56
C TRP A 449 9.63 6.28 14.70
N PRO A 450 10.30 7.36 15.17
CA PRO A 450 11.76 7.49 15.11
C PRO A 450 12.49 6.31 15.79
N ASP A 451 11.98 5.86 16.93
CA ASP A 451 12.60 4.81 17.76
C ASP A 451 12.09 3.39 17.45
N ASP A 452 11.16 3.23 16.49
CA ASP A 452 10.62 1.91 16.15
C ASP A 452 11.41 1.23 15.02
N ILE A 453 12.32 0.34 15.40
CA ILE A 453 13.09 -0.47 14.46
C ILE A 453 12.22 -1.27 13.47
N LEU A 454 11.03 -1.73 13.86
CA LEU A 454 10.12 -2.46 12.96
C LEU A 454 9.46 -1.53 11.94
N ALA A 455 9.25 -0.26 12.27
CA ALA A 455 8.79 0.74 11.30
C ALA A 455 9.83 0.97 10.21
N TRP A 456 11.10 1.14 10.59
CA TRP A 456 12.24 1.28 9.66
C TRP A 456 12.41 0.06 8.76
N ILE A 457 12.40 -1.15 9.34
CA ILE A 457 12.46 -2.40 8.56
C ILE A 457 11.25 -2.51 7.63
N GLY A 458 10.06 -2.15 8.11
CA GLY A 458 8.83 -2.08 7.32
C GLY A 458 8.99 -1.23 6.06
N ASN A 459 9.49 0.00 6.20
CA ASN A 459 9.70 0.91 5.07
C ASN A 459 10.69 0.40 4.04
N VAL A 460 11.79 -0.22 4.50
CA VAL A 460 12.74 -0.87 3.58
C VAL A 460 12.01 -1.96 2.79
N LEU A 461 11.24 -2.82 3.45
CA LEU A 461 10.48 -3.89 2.79
C LEU A 461 9.44 -3.32 1.82
N PHE A 462 8.66 -2.31 2.21
CA PHE A 462 7.68 -1.69 1.34
C PHE A 462 8.33 -1.00 0.13
N SER A 463 9.46 -0.33 0.31
CA SER A 463 10.23 0.25 -0.79
C SER A 463 10.73 -0.82 -1.77
N LEU A 464 11.18 -1.97 -1.27
CA LEU A 464 11.57 -3.10 -2.12
C LEU A 464 10.38 -3.68 -2.89
N ILE A 465 9.20 -3.81 -2.26
CA ILE A 465 7.96 -4.20 -2.96
C ILE A 465 7.64 -3.20 -4.08
N ALA A 466 7.75 -1.90 -3.82
CA ALA A 466 7.51 -0.86 -4.83
C ALA A 466 8.43 -1.03 -6.04
N ILE A 467 9.72 -1.28 -5.81
CA ILE A 467 10.71 -1.53 -6.88
C ILE A 467 10.35 -2.79 -7.67
N VAL A 468 10.06 -3.91 -6.97
CA VAL A 468 9.65 -5.16 -7.63
C VAL A 468 8.40 -4.96 -8.47
N LEU A 469 7.40 -4.25 -7.94
CA LEU A 469 6.17 -3.92 -8.63
C LEU A 469 6.43 -3.12 -9.92
N LEU A 470 7.33 -2.13 -9.88
CA LEU A 470 7.73 -1.36 -11.07
C LEU A 470 8.49 -2.22 -12.09
N ILE A 471 9.36 -3.13 -11.64
CA ILE A 471 10.07 -4.07 -12.52
C ILE A 471 9.08 -5.01 -13.21
N VAL A 472 8.11 -5.56 -12.48
CA VAL A 472 7.07 -6.42 -13.04
C VAL A 472 6.18 -5.65 -14.02
N THR A 473 5.80 -4.42 -13.67
CA THR A 473 4.95 -3.57 -14.51
C THR A 473 5.67 -3.17 -15.80
N SER A 474 6.92 -2.71 -15.73
CA SER A 474 7.69 -2.28 -16.92
C SER A 474 7.80 -3.39 -17.96
N LYS A 475 7.93 -4.64 -17.51
CA LYS A 475 8.07 -5.80 -18.37
C LYS A 475 6.75 -6.35 -18.92
N ARG A 476 5.60 -5.89 -18.41
CA ARG A 476 4.26 -6.16 -18.99
C ARG A 476 3.88 -5.15 -20.07
N ILE A 477 4.58 -4.02 -20.14
CA ILE A 477 4.36 -2.99 -21.16
C ILE A 477 4.99 -3.48 -22.48
N PRO A 478 4.23 -3.48 -23.60
CA PRO A 478 4.74 -3.89 -24.90
C PRO A 478 6.00 -3.11 -25.32
N GLU A 479 6.94 -3.79 -25.97
CA GLU A 479 8.15 -3.11 -26.43
C GLU A 479 7.90 -2.22 -27.66
N THR A 480 6.87 -2.49 -28.44
CA THR A 480 6.44 -1.66 -29.58
C THR A 480 5.30 -0.72 -29.19
N PRO A 481 5.33 0.56 -29.65
CA PRO A 481 4.28 1.55 -29.37
C PRO A 481 2.91 1.16 -29.95
#